data_AF-A0A529MDA8-F1
#
_entry.id   AF-A0A529MDA8-F1
#
_cell.length_a   1.000
_cell.length_b   1.000
_cell.length_c   1.000
_cell.angle_alpha   90.00
_cell.angle_beta   90.00
_cell.angle_gamma   90.00
#
_symmetry.space_group_name_H-M   'P 1'
#
loop_
_entity.id
_entity.type
_entity.pdbx_description
1 polymer ?
#
loop_
_entity_poly.entity_id
_entity_poly.type
_entity_poly.pdbx_seq_one_letter_code
_entity_poly.pdbx_strand_id
1 'polypeptide(L)' 'YGFRLPSCMDNRPLRFEEWDAMRPLSVAVSATPGGWELEQSGGVFAEQVIRPTGLIDPPVEVRPAKSQVDDVV' A
#
# COMPACT_ATOMS: atom_id res chain seq x y z
N TYR A 1 28.98 -19.90 -11.05
CA TYR A 1 30.31 -19.47 -10.54
C TYR A 1 30.78 -20.19 -9.27
N GLY A 2 29.94 -20.97 -8.57
CA GLY A 2 30.41 -21.76 -7.42
C GLY A 2 30.83 -20.93 -6.19
N PHE A 3 30.43 -19.66 -6.10
CA PHE A 3 30.87 -18.74 -5.04
C PHE A 3 30.23 -18.99 -3.67
N ARG A 4 29.15 -19.78 -3.58
CA ARG A 4 28.40 -20.02 -2.34
C ARG A 4 27.97 -21.48 -2.23
N LEU A 5 27.93 -21.98 -1.00
CA LEU A 5 27.37 -23.28 -0.67
C LEU A 5 25.84 -23.26 -0.87
N PRO A 6 25.20 -24.40 -1.17
CA PRO A 6 23.74 -24.48 -1.26
C PRO A 6 23.01 -23.98 -0.02
N SER A 7 23.58 -24.16 1.18
CA SER A 7 23.01 -23.66 2.45
C SER A 7 22.91 -22.15 2.54
N CYS A 8 23.65 -21.39 1.73
CA CYS A 8 23.51 -19.94 1.68
C CYS A 8 22.14 -19.50 1.14
N MET A 9 21.40 -20.39 0.46
CA MET A 9 20.04 -20.11 -0.01
C MET A 9 19.03 -19.99 1.14
N ASP A 10 19.30 -20.62 2.28
CA ASP A 10 18.42 -20.59 3.44
C ASP A 10 18.54 -19.26 4.21
N ASN A 11 19.64 -18.52 4.03
CA ASN A 11 19.81 -17.17 4.54
C ASN A 11 19.15 -16.15 3.61
N ARG A 12 17.82 -16.18 3.58
CA ARG A 12 16.97 -15.31 2.78
C ARG A 12 15.96 -14.58 3.65
N PRO A 13 15.34 -13.50 3.13
CA PRO A 13 14.15 -12.94 3.75
C PRO A 13 13.02 -13.97 3.85
N LEU A 14 12.11 -13.73 4.80
CA LEU A 14 10.87 -14.49 4.89
C LEU A 14 10.06 -14.32 3.60
N ARG A 15 9.44 -15.40 3.16
CA ARG A 15 8.33 -15.35 2.21
C ARG A 15 7.13 -14.73 2.90
N PHE A 16 6.19 -14.27 2.10
CA PHE A 16 4.99 -13.61 2.62
C PHE A 16 4.22 -14.50 3.59
N GLU A 17 4.06 -15.77 3.27
CA GLU A 17 3.33 -16.75 4.08
C GLU A 17 4.06 -17.06 5.40
N GLU A 18 5.40 -17.05 5.39
CA GLU A 18 6.21 -17.23 6.60
C GLU A 18 6.09 -16.01 7.52
N TRP A 19 6.09 -14.81 6.95
CA TRP A 19 5.85 -13.58 7.69
C TRP A 19 4.42 -13.52 8.24
N ASP A 20 3.42 -13.86 7.44
CA ASP A 20 1.99 -13.85 7.79
C ASP A 20 1.69 -14.77 8.98
N ALA A 21 2.28 -15.97 9.00
CA ALA A 21 2.13 -16.92 10.09
C ALA A 21 2.85 -16.48 11.39
N MET A 22 3.92 -15.69 11.29
CA MET A 22 4.72 -15.24 12.42
C MET A 22 4.35 -13.84 12.93
N ARG A 23 3.52 -13.12 12.16
CA ARG A 23 3.10 -11.75 12.45
C ARG A 23 2.35 -11.67 13.80
N PRO A 24 2.76 -10.80 14.75
CA PRO A 24 1.94 -10.48 15.92
C PRO A 24 0.73 -9.62 15.52
N LEU A 25 -0.17 -9.33 16.46
CA LEU A 25 -1.27 -8.40 16.21
C LEU A 25 -0.74 -7.08 15.61
N SER A 26 -1.27 -6.71 14.46
CA SER A 26 -0.75 -5.62 13.63
C SER A 26 -1.88 -4.72 13.16
N VAL A 27 -1.57 -3.44 12.91
CA VAL A 27 -2.49 -2.45 12.36
C VAL A 27 -1.96 -2.00 11.00
N ALA A 28 -2.75 -2.21 9.94
CA ALA A 28 -2.47 -1.70 8.60
C ALA A 28 -2.89 -0.21 8.52
N VAL A 29 -2.02 0.65 7.98
CA VAL A 29 -2.26 2.09 7.86
C VAL A 29 -2.03 2.53 6.43
N SER A 30 -3.11 2.88 5.73
CA SER A 30 -3.09 3.34 4.34
C SER A 30 -4.28 4.26 4.07
N ALA A 31 -4.11 5.24 3.18
CA ALA A 31 -5.23 6.02 2.64
C ALA A 31 -6.04 5.21 1.60
N THR A 32 -5.45 4.16 1.03
CA THR A 32 -6.04 3.27 0.04
C THR A 32 -5.65 1.83 0.39
N PRO A 33 -6.31 1.17 1.36
CA PRO A 33 -5.94 -0.17 1.79
C PRO A 33 -6.05 -1.18 0.66
N GLY A 34 -5.07 -2.09 0.57
CA GLY A 34 -5.05 -3.16 -0.42
C GLY A 34 -6.03 -4.29 -0.09
N GLY A 35 -6.33 -5.13 -1.08
CA GLY A 35 -7.28 -6.24 -0.91
C GLY A 35 -6.92 -7.21 0.22
N TRP A 36 -5.62 -7.52 0.37
CA TRP A 36 -5.16 -8.41 1.44
C TRP A 36 -5.40 -7.82 2.84
N GLU A 37 -5.15 -6.53 3.05
CA GLU A 37 -5.36 -5.87 4.35
C GLU A 37 -6.85 -5.85 4.74
N LEU A 38 -7.72 -5.61 3.76
CA LEU A 38 -9.18 -5.65 3.92
C LEU A 38 -9.71 -7.06 4.25
N GLU A 39 -9.12 -8.09 3.63
CA GLU A 39 -9.46 -9.48 3.93
C GLU A 39 -9.03 -9.86 5.35
N GLN A 40 -7.81 -9.51 5.76
CA GLN A 40 -7.31 -9.79 7.10
C GLN A 40 -8.07 -9.06 8.20
N SER A 41 -8.59 -7.86 7.92
CA SER A 41 -9.39 -7.10 8.88
C SER A 41 -10.86 -7.52 8.92
N GLY A 42 -11.29 -8.46 8.07
CA GLY A 42 -12.69 -8.87 7.94
C GLY A 42 -13.61 -7.72 7.51
N GLY A 43 -13.07 -6.73 6.78
CA GLY A 43 -13.79 -5.51 6.41
C GLY A 43 -13.98 -4.50 7.54
N VAL A 44 -13.40 -4.72 8.73
CA VAL A 44 -13.43 -3.77 9.84
C VAL A 44 -12.24 -2.82 9.73
N PHE A 45 -12.48 -1.51 9.72
CA PHE A 45 -11.44 -0.49 9.71
C PHE A 45 -11.91 0.79 10.39
N ALA A 46 -10.96 1.63 10.78
CA ALA A 46 -11.20 2.96 11.32
C ALA A 46 -10.77 4.01 10.30
N GLU A 47 -11.61 5.02 10.06
CA GLU A 47 -11.33 6.08 9.10
C GLU A 47 -10.95 7.39 9.78
N GLN A 48 -9.90 8.03 9.28
CA GLN A 48 -9.50 9.39 9.67
C GLN A 48 -9.54 10.31 8.46
N VAL A 49 -10.73 10.85 8.16
CA VAL A 49 -10.96 11.74 7.00
C VAL A 49 -10.67 13.21 7.33
N ILE A 50 -10.94 13.64 8.57
CA ILE A 50 -10.81 15.04 8.96
C ILE A 50 -9.34 15.41 9.22
N ARG A 51 -8.85 16.41 8.48
CA ARG A 51 -7.51 16.98 8.70
C ARG A 51 -7.53 17.96 9.88
N PRO A 52 -6.56 17.94 10.80
CA PRO A 52 -6.50 18.88 11.92
C PRO A 52 -6.49 20.35 11.52
N THR A 53 -6.05 20.66 10.30
CA THR A 53 -5.98 22.02 9.74
C THR A 53 -7.28 22.49 9.09
N GLY A 54 -8.27 21.62 8.90
CA GLY A 54 -9.51 21.94 8.18
C GLY A 54 -9.40 21.97 6.65
N LEU A 55 -8.26 21.53 6.07
CA LEU A 55 -8.10 21.42 4.62
C LEU A 55 -9.09 20.41 4.02
N ILE A 56 -9.76 20.81 2.94
CA ILE A 56 -10.72 20.00 2.19
C ILE A 56 -10.04 19.26 1.03
N ASP A 57 -10.69 18.21 0.54
CA ASP A 57 -10.25 17.54 -0.68
C ASP A 57 -10.39 18.46 -1.90
N PRO A 58 -9.44 18.43 -2.84
CA PRO A 58 -9.47 19.29 -4.00
C PRO A 58 -10.60 18.89 -4.96
N PRO A 59 -11.19 19.84 -5.72
CA PRO A 59 -12.11 19.49 -6.79
C PRO A 59 -11.38 18.69 -7.89
N VAL A 60 -12.09 17.73 -8.50
CA VAL A 60 -11.58 16.92 -9.62
C VAL A 60 -12.31 17.31 -10.89
N GLU A 61 -11.56 17.64 -11.94
CA GLU A 61 -12.09 17.99 -13.26
C GLU A 61 -11.57 17.00 -14.32
N VAL A 62 -12.44 16.59 -15.25
CA VAL A 62 -12.09 15.71 -16.37
C VAL A 62 -12.14 16.50 -17.67
N ARG A 63 -11.00 16.58 -18.38
CA ARG A 63 -10.86 17.30 -19.66
C ARG A 63 -10.42 16.37 -20.79
N PRO A 64 -10.75 16.68 -22.06
CA PRO A 64 -10.26 15.90 -23.21
C PRO A 64 -8.73 16.00 -23.37
N ALA A 65 -8.08 14.88 -23.70
CA ALA A 65 -6.62 14.84 -23.88
C ALA A 65 -6.10 15.64 -25.10
N LYS A 66 -6.97 16.03 -26.03
CA LYS A 66 -6.59 16.62 -27.33
C LYS A 66 -5.81 17.93 -27.22
N SER A 67 -6.09 18.74 -26.20
CA SER A 67 -5.45 20.04 -25.97
C SER A 67 -4.73 20.10 -24.61
N GLN A 68 -4.40 18.94 -24.03
CA GLN A 68 -3.87 18.86 -22.66
C GLN A 68 -2.59 19.67 -22.45
N VAL A 69 -1.71 19.76 -23.45
CA VAL A 69 -0.45 20.51 -23.34
C VAL A 69 -0.69 22.02 -23.29
N ASP A 70 -1.60 22.54 -24.13
CA ASP A 70 -1.94 23.96 -24.16
C ASP A 70 -2.76 24.39 -22.93
N ASP A 71 -3.46 23.43 -22.31
CA ASP A 71 -4.36 23.63 -21.16
C ASP A 71 -3.62 23.60 -19.80
N VAL A 72 -2.37 23.12 -19.79
CA VAL A 72 -1.49 23.10 -18.61
C VAL A 72 -0.39 24.15 -18.80
N VAL A 73 -0.76 25.42 -18.62
CA VAL A 73 0.18 26.55 -18.49
C VAL A 73 0.05 27.15 -17.09
#